data_AF-L0GXX7-F1
#
_entry.id   AF-L0GXX7-F1
#
_cell.length_a   1.000
_cell.length_b   1.000
_cell.length_c   1.000
_cell.angle_alpha   90.00
_cell.angle_beta   90.00
_cell.angle_gamma   90.00
#
_symmetry.space_group_name_H-M   'P 1'
#
loop_
_entity.id
_entity.type
_entity.pdbx_description
1 polymer ?
#
loop_
_entity_poly.entity_id
_entity_poly.type
_entity_poly.pdbx_seq_one_letter_code
_entity_poly.pdbx_strand_id
1 'polypeptide(L)'
;MDANEIRAKNYLEKLGFRVERFTKAETRVKKTPDFRVFAEDRFLFFCEVKSSPPDLWLDVQLEGAASGEIVGGVRNDSIFNRLTSDVYTAAQQFDSVNQRQQYPNVLVLVNHDDNAGFGDLLSVLTGNFFSDSGSIHPIYKKYSEGRIKKEKAKIHLYVWLNDNESDHKFFSNTNLEHHGDLCSALGIHASEIRQINS
;
A
#
# COMPACT_ATOMS: atom_id res chain seq x y z
N MET A 1 -15.13 12.78 0.98
CA MET A 1 -14.15 11.77 1.37
C MET A 1 -14.87 10.45 1.25
N ASP A 2 -14.32 9.52 0.48
CA ASP A 2 -14.91 8.18 0.40
C ASP A 2 -14.66 7.40 1.70
N ALA A 3 -15.29 6.23 1.84
CA ALA A 3 -15.21 5.42 3.06
C ALA A 3 -13.77 4.97 3.39
N ASN A 4 -12.94 4.74 2.38
CA ASN A 4 -11.59 4.20 2.53
C ASN A 4 -10.62 5.28 2.97
N GLU A 5 -10.72 6.46 2.36
CA GLU A 5 -10.06 7.67 2.83
C GLU A 5 -10.45 8.00 4.29
N ILE A 6 -11.74 7.88 4.66
CA ILE A 6 -12.19 8.09 6.05
C ILE A 6 -11.53 7.07 6.99
N ARG A 7 -11.49 5.80 6.60
CA ARG A 7 -10.86 4.74 7.39
C ARG A 7 -9.37 5.00 7.60
N ALA A 8 -8.64 5.34 6.54
CA ALA A 8 -7.22 5.70 6.61
C ALA A 8 -6.98 6.94 7.48
N LYS A 9 -7.81 7.99 7.32
CA LYS A 9 -7.76 9.18 8.17
C LYS A 9 -7.94 8.83 9.65
N ASN A 10 -8.99 8.07 9.98
CA ASN A 10 -9.27 7.68 11.36
C ASN A 10 -8.13 6.84 11.96
N TYR A 11 -7.52 5.96 11.16
CA TYR A 11 -6.34 5.20 11.58
C TYR A 11 -5.18 6.12 11.96
N LEU A 12 -4.85 7.08 11.11
CA LEU A 12 -3.76 8.03 11.35
C LEU A 12 -4.05 8.98 12.53
N GLU A 13 -5.29 9.44 12.67
CA GLU A 13 -5.71 10.30 13.80
C GLU A 13 -5.67 9.56 15.14
N LYS A 14 -5.98 8.24 15.16
CA LYS A 14 -5.81 7.40 16.36
C LYS A 14 -4.35 7.26 16.78
N LEU A 15 -3.40 7.42 15.85
CA LEU A 15 -1.97 7.47 16.15
C LEU A 15 -1.51 8.86 16.63
N GLY A 16 -2.42 9.82 16.79
CA GLY A 16 -2.14 11.17 17.28
C GLY A 16 -1.78 12.18 16.19
N PHE A 17 -1.93 11.83 14.92
CA PHE A 17 -1.65 12.75 13.82
C PHE A 17 -2.84 13.63 13.47
N ARG A 18 -2.56 14.84 12.98
CA ARG A 18 -3.54 15.67 12.28
C ARG A 18 -3.47 15.37 10.78
N VAL A 19 -4.61 15.07 10.17
CA VAL A 19 -4.70 14.65 8.77
C VAL A 19 -5.51 15.67 7.97
N GLU A 20 -4.89 16.23 6.94
CA GLU A 20 -5.52 17.26 6.10
C GLU A 20 -5.53 16.86 4.64
N ARG A 21 -6.64 17.15 3.94
CA ARG A 21 -6.70 16.99 2.49
C ARG A 21 -6.01 18.13 1.77
N PHE A 22 -5.64 17.87 0.53
CA PHE A 22 -5.48 18.93 -0.46
C PHE A 22 -6.83 19.59 -0.74
N THR A 23 -6.82 20.91 -0.93
CA THR A 23 -8.00 21.68 -1.28
C THR A 23 -8.48 21.34 -2.69
N LYS A 24 -9.76 21.59 -2.98
CA LYS A 24 -10.32 21.40 -4.33
C LYS A 24 -9.59 22.22 -5.40
N ALA A 25 -9.00 23.36 -5.03
CA ALA A 25 -8.22 24.16 -5.96
C ALA A 25 -6.89 23.47 -6.29
N GLU A 26 -6.18 22.94 -5.29
CA GLU A 26 -4.93 22.19 -5.47
C GLU A 26 -5.15 20.94 -6.34
N THR A 27 -6.19 20.15 -6.06
CA THR A 27 -6.47 18.89 -6.78
C THR A 27 -6.93 19.08 -8.23
N ARG A 28 -7.41 20.27 -8.61
CA ARG A 28 -7.78 20.60 -10.00
C ARG A 28 -6.57 20.96 -10.86
N VAL A 29 -5.52 21.51 -10.27
CA VAL A 29 -4.34 21.98 -10.99
C VAL A 29 -3.39 20.83 -11.28
N LYS A 30 -3.25 19.90 -10.33
CA LYS A 30 -2.38 18.74 -10.47
C LYS A 30 -2.89 17.56 -9.67
N LYS A 31 -2.38 16.40 -10.04
CA LYS A 31 -2.38 15.19 -9.22
C LYS A 31 -1.81 15.50 -7.83
N THR A 32 -2.43 14.98 -6.78
CA THR A 32 -1.95 15.10 -5.40
C THR A 32 -2.21 13.79 -4.68
N PRO A 33 -1.42 13.46 -3.65
CA PRO A 33 -1.81 12.47 -2.66
C PRO A 33 -3.12 12.88 -1.98
N ASP A 34 -3.79 11.93 -1.33
CA ASP A 34 -5.02 12.23 -0.59
C ASP A 34 -4.80 13.17 0.60
N PHE A 35 -3.69 12.98 1.35
CA PHE A 35 -3.44 13.68 2.60
C PHE A 35 -2.04 14.27 2.76
N ARG A 36 -2.01 15.36 3.52
CA ARG A 36 -0.87 15.86 4.29
C ARG A 36 -1.07 15.48 5.75
N VAL A 37 -0.04 14.89 6.36
CA VAL A 37 -0.11 14.41 7.73
C VAL A 37 0.89 15.18 8.59
N PHE A 38 0.43 15.59 9.77
CA PHE A 38 1.16 16.45 10.70
C PHE A 38 1.21 15.79 12.08
N ALA A 39 2.32 15.99 12.78
CA ALA A 39 2.36 15.85 14.24
C ALA A 39 2.30 17.25 14.82
N GLU A 40 1.25 17.53 15.59
CA GLU A 40 0.93 18.88 16.05
C GLU A 40 0.83 19.85 14.85
N ASP A 41 1.73 20.83 14.77
CA ASP A 41 1.81 21.82 13.69
C ASP A 41 2.92 21.53 12.66
N ARG A 42 3.73 20.49 12.86
CA ARG A 42 4.82 20.12 11.96
C ARG A 42 4.34 19.16 10.89
N PHE A 43 4.52 19.54 9.62
CA PHE A 43 4.31 18.63 8.50
C PHE A 43 5.28 17.45 8.59
N LEU A 44 4.74 16.23 8.51
CA LEU A 44 5.53 15.01 8.60
C LEU A 44 5.67 14.33 7.25
N PHE A 45 4.55 13.94 6.63
CA PHE A 45 4.59 13.11 5.42
C PHE A 45 3.35 13.30 4.54
N PHE A 46 3.50 12.90 3.28
CA PHE A 46 2.36 12.73 2.37
C PHE A 46 1.79 11.33 2.50
N CYS A 47 0.47 11.20 2.42
CA CYS A 47 -0.21 9.92 2.45
C CYS A 47 -1.16 9.78 1.26
N GLU A 48 -1.06 8.65 0.56
CA GLU A 48 -2.00 8.21 -0.48
C GLU A 48 -2.78 7.01 0.04
N VAL A 49 -4.07 6.96 -0.27
CA VAL A 49 -4.95 5.85 0.07
C VAL A 49 -5.30 5.09 -1.21
N LYS A 50 -5.14 3.78 -1.16
CA LYS A 50 -5.61 2.85 -2.18
C LYS A 50 -6.49 1.81 -1.52
N SER A 51 -7.43 1.27 -2.28
CA SER A 51 -8.31 0.22 -1.78
C SER A 51 -8.39 -0.92 -2.77
N SER A 52 -8.31 -2.14 -2.26
CA SER A 52 -8.56 -3.36 -3.02
C SER A 52 -9.99 -3.81 -2.74
N PRO A 53 -10.95 -3.57 -3.65
CA PRO A 53 -12.32 -4.06 -3.47
C PRO A 53 -12.35 -5.61 -3.56
N PRO A 54 -13.42 -6.23 -3.03
CA PRO A 54 -13.60 -7.68 -3.11
C PRO A 54 -13.52 -8.16 -4.55
N ASP A 55 -12.83 -9.27 -4.75
CA ASP A 55 -12.72 -9.88 -6.07
C ASP A 55 -13.89 -10.83 -6.37
N LEU A 56 -14.88 -10.30 -7.09
CA LEU A 56 -16.08 -11.08 -7.47
C LEU A 56 -15.93 -11.84 -8.79
N TRP A 57 -14.72 -11.92 -9.37
CA TRP A 57 -14.53 -12.44 -10.74
C TRP A 57 -14.97 -13.91 -10.89
N LEU A 58 -14.70 -14.74 -9.89
CA LEU A 58 -15.13 -16.14 -9.91
C LEU A 58 -16.60 -16.27 -9.53
N ASP A 59 -17.08 -15.49 -8.56
CA ASP A 59 -18.49 -15.50 -8.12
C ASP A 59 -19.43 -15.15 -9.27
N VAL A 60 -19.12 -14.10 -10.04
CA VAL A 60 -19.90 -13.70 -11.22
C VAL A 60 -19.92 -14.81 -12.29
N GLN A 61 -18.82 -15.54 -12.46
CA GLN A 61 -18.79 -16.67 -13.38
C GLN A 61 -19.61 -17.85 -12.88
N LEU A 62 -19.56 -18.14 -11.57
CA LEU A 62 -20.34 -19.20 -10.94
C LEU A 62 -21.84 -18.93 -11.02
N GLU A 63 -22.26 -17.68 -10.79
CA GLU A 63 -23.66 -17.26 -10.92
C GLU A 63 -24.20 -17.43 -12.35
N GLY A 64 -23.34 -17.22 -13.36
CA GLY A 64 -23.69 -17.36 -14.78
C GLY A 64 -23.58 -18.78 -15.34
N ALA A 65 -22.99 -19.72 -14.60
CA ALA A 65 -22.66 -21.06 -15.09
C ALA A 65 -23.88 -22.00 -15.12
N ALA A 66 -23.97 -22.82 -16.16
CA ALA A 66 -24.93 -23.93 -16.19
C ALA A 66 -24.56 -25.02 -15.18
N SER A 67 -25.53 -25.84 -14.77
CA SER A 67 -25.26 -26.97 -13.88
C SER A 67 -24.27 -27.95 -14.52
N GLY A 68 -23.14 -28.21 -13.84
CA GLY A 68 -22.07 -29.06 -14.34
C GLY A 68 -21.06 -28.36 -15.26
N GLU A 69 -21.24 -27.06 -15.55
CA GLU A 69 -20.26 -26.25 -16.27
C GLU A 69 -19.09 -25.90 -15.35
N ILE A 70 -17.87 -26.14 -15.83
CA ILE A 70 -16.64 -25.76 -15.13
C ILE A 70 -16.29 -24.34 -15.54
N VAL A 71 -16.28 -23.42 -14.57
CA VAL A 71 -15.87 -22.02 -14.76
C VAL A 71 -14.61 -21.69 -13.97
N GLY A 72 -13.91 -20.63 -14.38
CA GLY A 72 -12.61 -20.23 -13.85
C GLY A 72 -11.46 -20.44 -14.84
N GLY A 73 -10.23 -20.22 -14.39
CA GLY A 73 -9.03 -20.35 -15.23
C GLY A 73 -7.98 -19.27 -14.99
N VAL A 74 -7.06 -19.11 -15.94
CA VAL A 74 -5.98 -18.11 -15.85
C VAL A 74 -6.57 -16.71 -15.97
N ARG A 75 -6.40 -15.90 -14.93
CA ARG A 75 -6.89 -14.53 -14.88
C ARG A 75 -5.80 -13.53 -15.25
N ASN A 76 -6.18 -12.53 -16.06
CA ASN A 76 -5.29 -11.44 -16.47
C ASN A 76 -5.05 -10.37 -15.38
N ASP A 77 -5.95 -10.21 -14.42
CA ASP A 77 -5.87 -9.19 -13.36
C ASP A 77 -5.80 -9.80 -11.96
N SER A 78 -4.66 -10.43 -11.64
CA SER A 78 -4.44 -10.99 -10.30
C SER A 78 -4.24 -9.88 -9.24
N ILE A 79 -4.35 -10.24 -7.96
CA ILE A 79 -3.99 -9.35 -6.84
C ILE A 79 -2.60 -8.72 -7.02
N PHE A 80 -1.63 -9.47 -7.55
CA PHE A 80 -0.29 -8.96 -7.84
C PHE A 80 -0.29 -7.81 -8.86
N ASN A 81 -1.14 -7.88 -9.89
CA ASN A 81 -1.27 -6.81 -10.88
C ASN A 81 -1.94 -5.56 -10.27
N ARG A 82 -3.00 -5.75 -9.48
CA ARG A 82 -3.70 -4.67 -8.77
C ARG A 82 -2.77 -3.93 -7.81
N LEU A 83 -2.09 -4.65 -6.92
CA LEU A 83 -1.11 -4.07 -5.97
C LEU A 83 0.06 -3.39 -6.68
N THR A 84 0.54 -3.96 -7.80
CA THR A 84 1.57 -3.31 -8.63
C THR A 84 1.06 -1.97 -9.18
N SER A 85 -0.19 -1.92 -9.66
CA SER A 85 -0.82 -0.70 -10.16
C SER A 85 -1.00 0.34 -9.05
N ASP A 86 -1.41 -0.09 -7.85
CA ASP A 86 -1.58 0.79 -6.70
C ASP A 86 -0.25 1.43 -6.28
N VAL A 87 0.81 0.64 -6.17
CA VAL A 87 2.17 1.15 -5.89
C VAL A 87 2.63 2.12 -6.97
N TYR A 88 2.46 1.75 -8.24
CA TYR A 88 2.86 2.58 -9.38
C TYR A 88 2.13 3.93 -9.36
N THR A 89 0.80 3.91 -9.25
CA THR A 89 -0.02 5.13 -9.30
C THR A 89 0.19 6.01 -8.06
N ALA A 90 0.34 5.43 -6.87
CA ALA A 90 0.68 6.17 -5.66
C ALA A 90 2.02 6.91 -5.81
N ALA A 91 3.05 6.24 -6.33
CA ALA A 91 4.35 6.87 -6.60
C ALA A 91 4.23 8.10 -7.52
N GLN A 92 3.37 8.03 -8.55
CA GLN A 92 3.10 9.18 -9.43
C GLN A 92 2.40 10.35 -8.71
N GLN A 93 1.50 10.06 -7.77
CA GLN A 93 0.85 11.08 -6.93
C GLN A 93 1.87 11.74 -5.98
N PHE A 94 2.81 10.98 -5.42
CA PHE A 94 3.87 11.55 -4.61
C PHE A 94 4.82 12.42 -5.44
N ASP A 95 5.22 11.98 -6.64
CA ASP A 95 6.12 12.73 -7.51
C ASP A 95 5.59 14.13 -7.86
N SER A 96 4.27 14.32 -7.94
CA SER A 96 3.66 15.61 -8.30
C SER A 96 3.77 16.69 -7.21
N VAL A 97 4.04 16.30 -5.96
CA VAL A 97 4.15 17.20 -4.80
C VAL A 97 5.47 17.07 -4.04
N ASN A 98 6.19 15.96 -4.20
CA ASN A 98 7.36 15.58 -3.43
C ASN A 98 8.44 14.93 -4.32
N GLN A 99 8.68 15.47 -5.52
CA GLN A 99 9.60 14.92 -6.52
C GLN A 99 11.03 14.69 -6.00
N ARG A 100 11.50 15.57 -5.11
CA ARG A 100 12.83 15.48 -4.50
C ARG A 100 12.87 14.56 -3.28
N GLN A 101 11.73 13.98 -2.89
CA GLN A 101 11.58 13.14 -1.70
C GLN A 101 12.16 13.83 -0.46
N GLN A 102 11.76 15.08 -0.23
CA GLN A 102 12.19 15.84 0.95
C GLN A 102 11.46 15.37 2.22
N TYR A 103 10.29 14.77 2.04
CA TYR A 103 9.48 14.22 3.12
C TYR A 103 9.18 12.74 2.85
N PRO A 104 8.89 11.94 3.89
CA PRO A 104 8.38 10.60 3.70
C PRO A 104 7.07 10.56 2.90
N ASN A 105 6.86 9.42 2.26
CA ASN A 105 5.64 9.10 1.51
C ASN A 105 5.09 7.80 2.09
N VAL A 106 3.82 7.82 2.50
CA VAL A 106 3.14 6.69 3.15
C VAL A 106 2.00 6.22 2.26
N LEU A 107 1.98 4.94 1.91
CA LEU A 107 0.87 4.34 1.18
C LEU A 107 0.00 3.54 2.15
N VAL A 108 -1.26 3.94 2.30
CA VAL A 108 -2.27 3.18 3.03
C VAL A 108 -3.08 2.36 2.04
N LEU A 109 -3.09 1.04 2.22
CA LEU A 109 -3.87 0.08 1.45
C LEU A 109 -5.02 -0.42 2.33
N VAL A 110 -6.25 -0.07 1.97
CA VAL A 110 -7.46 -0.59 2.61
C VAL A 110 -7.90 -1.84 1.87
N ASN A 111 -7.73 -2.99 2.51
CA ASN A 111 -8.08 -4.28 1.95
C ASN A 111 -9.50 -4.68 2.35
N HIS A 112 -10.31 -4.97 1.34
CA HIS A 112 -11.65 -5.56 1.48
C HIS A 112 -11.75 -6.93 0.79
N ASP A 113 -10.64 -7.44 0.27
CA ASP A 113 -10.61 -8.72 -0.44
C ASP A 113 -10.08 -9.80 0.50
N ASP A 114 -10.96 -10.70 0.94
CA ASP A 114 -10.62 -11.80 1.85
C ASP A 114 -9.65 -12.81 1.22
N ASN A 115 -9.49 -12.79 -0.11
CA ASN A 115 -8.52 -13.62 -0.82
C ASN A 115 -7.15 -12.94 -1.00
N ALA A 116 -7.00 -11.70 -0.53
CA ALA A 116 -5.76 -10.95 -0.58
C ALA A 116 -5.24 -10.69 0.83
N GLY A 117 -4.02 -11.14 1.11
CA GLY A 117 -3.37 -10.96 2.40
C GLY A 117 -2.22 -9.97 2.33
N PHE A 118 -1.72 -9.59 3.51
CA PHE A 118 -0.47 -8.82 3.62
C PHE A 118 0.73 -9.55 2.97
N GLY A 119 0.71 -10.89 2.94
CA GLY A 119 1.71 -11.71 2.25
C GLY A 119 1.78 -11.44 0.73
N ASP A 120 0.66 -11.09 0.09
CA ASP A 120 0.64 -10.72 -1.33
C ASP A 120 1.35 -9.38 -1.56
N LEU A 121 1.11 -8.40 -0.68
CA LEU A 121 1.84 -7.13 -0.72
C LEU A 121 3.35 -7.37 -0.55
N LEU A 122 3.76 -8.15 0.45
CA LEU A 122 5.16 -8.50 0.63
C LEU A 122 5.75 -9.16 -0.62
N SER A 123 4.99 -10.05 -1.27
CA SER A 123 5.40 -10.71 -2.49
C SER A 123 5.61 -9.75 -3.65
N VAL A 124 4.73 -8.77 -3.81
CA VAL A 124 4.87 -7.71 -4.82
C VAL A 124 6.07 -6.80 -4.52
N LEU A 125 6.26 -6.39 -3.26
CA LEU A 125 7.30 -5.45 -2.87
C LEU A 125 8.71 -6.07 -2.90
N THR A 126 8.85 -7.32 -2.48
CA THR A 126 10.16 -8.03 -2.43
C THR A 126 10.45 -8.84 -3.70
N GLY A 127 9.40 -9.22 -4.43
CA GLY A 127 9.49 -10.11 -5.58
C GLY A 127 9.68 -11.58 -5.20
N ASN A 128 9.45 -11.91 -3.93
CA ASN A 128 9.65 -13.23 -3.36
C ASN A 128 8.31 -13.84 -2.92
N PHE A 129 8.13 -15.14 -3.12
CA PHE A 129 7.09 -15.92 -2.48
C PHE A 129 7.66 -16.49 -1.18
N PHE A 130 6.90 -16.35 -0.09
CA PHE A 130 7.25 -16.85 1.24
C PHE A 130 6.35 -18.03 1.57
N SER A 131 6.91 -19.23 1.65
CA SER A 131 6.14 -20.42 2.00
C SER A 131 6.01 -20.57 3.51
N ASP A 132 5.01 -21.36 3.94
CA ASP A 132 4.81 -21.70 5.35
C ASP A 132 5.98 -22.48 5.96
N SER A 133 6.78 -23.16 5.12
CA SER A 133 8.01 -23.84 5.57
C SER A 133 9.20 -22.89 5.73
N GLY A 134 9.00 -21.58 5.51
CA GLY A 134 10.04 -20.55 5.57
C GLY A 134 10.94 -20.49 4.33
N SER A 135 10.62 -21.24 3.26
CA SER A 135 11.37 -21.14 2.01
C SER A 135 10.99 -19.88 1.23
N ILE A 136 11.99 -19.26 0.62
CA ILE A 136 11.85 -18.01 -0.11
C ILE A 136 12.15 -18.27 -1.58
N HIS A 137 11.20 -17.97 -2.47
CA HIS A 137 11.32 -18.22 -3.90
C HIS A 137 11.16 -16.93 -4.71
N PRO A 138 12.13 -16.50 -5.54
CA PRO A 138 12.10 -15.21 -6.24
C PRO A 138 11.22 -15.21 -7.50
N ILE A 139 9.98 -15.70 -7.40
CA ILE A 139 9.07 -15.92 -8.54
C ILE A 139 8.25 -14.67 -8.93
N TYR A 140 8.26 -13.62 -8.10
CA TYR A 140 7.53 -12.38 -8.32
C TYR A 140 8.43 -11.20 -8.69
N LYS A 141 9.71 -11.44 -8.99
CA LYS A 141 10.67 -10.39 -9.38
C LYS A 141 10.24 -9.58 -10.60
N LYS A 142 9.40 -10.13 -11.50
CA LYS A 142 8.81 -9.37 -12.62
C LYS A 142 8.00 -8.14 -12.18
N TYR A 143 7.39 -8.20 -11.00
CA TYR A 143 6.68 -7.07 -10.40
C TYR A 143 7.67 -6.15 -9.70
N SER A 144 8.33 -6.69 -8.68
CA SER A 144 9.20 -5.96 -7.76
C SER A 144 10.42 -5.30 -8.42
N GLU A 145 11.11 -6.02 -9.29
CA GLU A 145 12.33 -5.58 -9.98
C GLU A 145 12.08 -5.17 -11.44
N GLY A 146 10.85 -5.38 -11.92
CA GLY A 146 10.40 -4.92 -13.22
C GLY A 146 9.50 -3.70 -13.08
N ARG A 147 8.19 -3.94 -13.00
CA ARG A 147 7.14 -2.92 -13.15
C ARG A 147 7.17 -1.79 -12.14
N ILE A 148 7.57 -2.06 -10.89
CA ILE A 148 7.51 -1.07 -9.79
C ILE A 148 8.87 -0.85 -9.12
N LYS A 149 9.98 -1.23 -9.77
CA LYS A 149 11.30 -1.17 -9.14
C LYS A 149 11.66 0.22 -8.62
N LYS A 150 11.37 1.25 -9.43
CA LYS A 150 11.69 2.64 -9.08
C LYS A 150 10.59 3.24 -8.19
N GLU A 151 9.36 2.81 -8.39
CA GLU A 151 8.15 3.32 -7.76
C GLU A 151 8.09 2.90 -6.29
N LYS A 152 8.34 1.62 -5.99
CA LYS A 152 8.39 1.12 -4.60
C LYS A 152 9.45 1.84 -3.76
N ALA A 153 10.55 2.26 -4.39
CA ALA A 153 11.63 2.95 -3.69
C ALA A 153 11.26 4.35 -3.19
N LYS A 154 10.19 4.94 -3.74
CA LYS A 154 9.69 6.27 -3.38
C LYS A 154 8.69 6.24 -2.22
N ILE A 155 8.27 5.06 -1.80
CA ILE A 155 7.32 4.86 -0.70
C ILE A 155 8.12 4.35 0.49
N HIS A 156 7.95 5.02 1.63
CA HIS A 156 8.79 4.84 2.80
C HIS A 156 8.11 3.96 3.85
N LEU A 157 6.79 3.94 3.85
CA LEU A 157 5.97 3.08 4.70
C LEU A 157 4.72 2.65 3.93
N TYR A 158 4.42 1.37 4.04
CA TYR A 158 3.16 0.78 3.61
C TYR A 158 2.37 0.40 4.85
N VAL A 159 1.11 0.82 4.90
CA VAL A 159 0.16 0.44 5.94
C VAL A 159 -0.93 -0.38 5.28
N TRP A 160 -1.12 -1.61 5.73
CA TRP A 160 -2.17 -2.50 5.28
C TRP A 160 -3.27 -2.53 6.33
N LEU A 161 -4.44 -1.99 6.00
CA LEU A 161 -5.61 -2.01 6.86
C LEU A 161 -6.55 -3.10 6.39
N ASN A 162 -6.77 -4.12 7.22
CA ASN A 162 -7.63 -5.26 6.87
C ASN A 162 -8.96 -5.18 7.62
N ASP A 163 -10.09 -5.44 6.98
CA ASP A 163 -11.40 -5.41 7.68
C ASP A 163 -11.50 -6.50 8.76
N ASN A 164 -10.89 -7.67 8.50
CA ASN A 164 -11.09 -8.88 9.29
C ASN A 164 -9.85 -9.37 10.04
N GLU A 165 -8.71 -8.67 9.90
CA GLU A 165 -7.43 -9.06 10.51
C GLU A 165 -6.70 -7.86 11.13
N SER A 166 -5.56 -8.12 11.75
CA SER A 166 -4.71 -7.06 12.30
C SER A 166 -4.13 -6.17 11.19
N ASP A 167 -3.97 -4.89 11.50
CA ASP A 167 -3.28 -3.97 10.59
C ASP A 167 -1.78 -4.29 10.54
N HIS A 168 -1.19 -4.23 9.36
CA HIS A 168 0.24 -4.47 9.16
C HIS A 168 0.97 -3.21 8.69
N LYS A 169 2.25 -3.11 9.04
CA LYS A 169 3.16 -2.04 8.59
C LYS A 169 4.38 -2.68 7.93
N PHE A 170 4.78 -2.14 6.79
CA PHE A 170 6.03 -2.49 6.13
C PHE A 170 6.85 -1.23 5.88
N PHE A 171 7.99 -1.13 6.55
CA PHE A 171 8.94 -0.03 6.36
C PHE A 171 9.87 -0.33 5.20
N SER A 172 9.97 0.61 4.27
CA SER A 172 11.03 0.56 3.27
C SER A 172 12.36 0.98 3.90
N ASN A 173 13.46 0.36 3.48
CA ASN A 173 14.81 0.74 3.87
C ASN A 173 15.50 1.62 2.81
N THR A 174 14.74 2.23 1.90
CA THR A 174 15.30 3.02 0.79
C THR A 174 15.86 4.37 1.21
N ASN A 175 15.44 4.89 2.37
CA ASN A 175 15.95 6.13 2.94
C ASN A 175 15.98 6.04 4.47
N LEU A 176 17.18 6.08 5.07
CA LEU A 176 17.39 5.93 6.50
C LEU A 176 16.87 7.12 7.32
N GLU A 177 16.92 8.34 6.77
CA GLU A 177 16.40 9.54 7.44
C GLU A 177 14.88 9.46 7.57
N HIS A 178 14.20 9.20 6.46
CA HIS A 178 12.75 9.00 6.46
C HIS A 178 12.31 7.81 7.32
N HIS A 179 13.10 6.74 7.34
CA HIS A 179 12.84 5.61 8.22
C HIS A 179 12.89 6.02 9.69
N GLY A 180 13.91 6.78 10.10
CA GLY A 180 14.04 7.31 11.45
C GLY A 180 12.91 8.27 11.83
N ASP A 181 12.54 9.17 10.93
CA ASP A 181 11.44 10.11 11.12
C ASP A 181 10.10 9.39 11.34
N LEU A 182 9.81 8.38 10.51
CA LEU A 182 8.58 7.60 10.61
C LEU A 182 8.56 6.73 11.87
N CYS A 183 9.67 6.09 12.22
CA CYS A 183 9.79 5.33 13.47
C CYS A 183 9.52 6.23 14.69
N SER A 184 10.18 7.39 14.73
CA SER A 184 10.02 8.37 15.81
C SER A 184 8.59 8.88 15.90
N ALA A 185 7.97 9.21 14.76
CA ALA A 185 6.59 9.69 14.70
C ALA A 185 5.57 8.63 15.15
N LEU A 186 5.83 7.36 14.86
CA LEU A 186 4.95 6.25 15.22
C LEU A 186 5.23 5.66 16.60
N GLY A 187 6.27 6.14 17.31
CA GLY A 187 6.70 5.58 18.59
C GLY A 187 7.20 4.14 18.49
N ILE A 188 7.75 3.75 17.33
CA ILE A 188 8.25 2.38 17.07
C ILE A 188 9.76 2.40 17.19
N HIS A 189 10.34 1.53 18.00
CA HIS A 189 11.79 1.34 18.00
C HIS A 189 12.23 0.53 16.78
N ALA A 190 13.30 0.95 16.11
CA ALA A 190 13.81 0.27 14.91
C ALA A 190 14.13 -1.23 15.14
N SER A 191 14.48 -1.61 16.38
CA SER A 191 14.70 -3.01 16.78
C SER A 191 13.45 -3.88 16.76
N GLU A 192 12.27 -3.28 16.78
CA GLU A 192 10.98 -3.98 16.69
C GLU A 192 10.59 -4.29 15.24
N ILE A 193 11.26 -3.65 14.27
CA ILE A 193 10.98 -3.84 12.85
C ILE A 193 11.68 -5.11 12.35
N ARG A 194 10.88 -6.12 12.03
CA ARG A 194 11.38 -7.31 11.35
C ARG A 194 11.74 -6.99 9.91
N GLN A 195 13.02 -7.13 9.59
CA GLN A 195 13.53 -6.95 8.24
C GLN A 195 13.25 -8.20 7.41
N ILE A 196 12.51 -8.03 6.32
CA ILE A 196 12.24 -9.10 5.36
C ILE A 196 13.29 -8.92 4.26
N ASN A 197 14.44 -9.57 4.47
CA ASN A 197 15.60 -9.39 3.59
C ASN A 197 15.29 -9.79 2.13
N SER A 198 15.81 -8.96 1.22
CA SER A 198 15.68 -8.95 -0.25
C SER A 198 16.05 -10.24 -0.98
#